data_AF-A0A661RDR4-F1
#
_entry.id   AF-A0A661RDR4-F1
#
_cell.length_a   1.000
_cell.length_b   1.000
_cell.length_c   1.000
_cell.angle_alpha   90.00
_cell.angle_beta   90.00
_cell.angle_gamma   90.00
#
_symmetry.space_group_name_H-M   'P 1'
#
loop_
_entity.id
_entity.type
_entity.pdbx_description
1 polymer ?
#
loop_
_entity_poly.entity_id
_entity_poly.type
_entity_poly.pdbx_seq_one_letter_code
_entity_poly.pdbx_strand_id
1 'polypeptide(L)'
;MHKVGHIYSRRIDLDSQDSLARIARKIKMSSRVLELGVATGYFSCFLQKQLECVVDGVEIDPVMAEESKLWCRKLLVGDLEQVCLSEHFSRKSYDHVVCADVLEHLRDPAYVLKQLPDLLNRNGNVLISIPNIAYAGLILELISGEFSYRDEGLLDRTHLRFFTKTSFLDLLQTLSYTIEGIDMVHLPFEMSEFGSIVKKADPLLRDRLIALPDSDVYQYIITAKAGNTTRVKGDGTGIKQEKNATSKPSSSDPDKLSLAPGGWDAGMGVVDIIVPVYGGLQETRQCLDSVLSNPQKTPFELVVIDDASPDQALKAYIEHLAKAGSITLLRNKNNIGFTGTVNRGMALHPGRDVVLLNSDTEVANNWLDRIRRCALSAPKIGTITPFSNNATICSYPVFCQENCLPQGWDVGSLDRLFSDTNSGAIIDIPTAVGFCMYIKRPCLDQLGLFDEKSFGLGYGEENDFCMKAAKAGWRHVLCGDTFVYHAGGISFSESKEHLQKQGTETLIKLHPDYMDCIRKHVMEDPARQLRLAVDSARERISTTGQGLVKKSCAKLLEKVCYPKTFSVLAGLSFAWIAKIIIKRKI
;
A
#
# COMPACT_ATOMS: atom_id res chain seq x y z
N MET A 1 23.32 55.35 -1.59
CA MET A 1 23.23 54.89 -2.99
C MET A 1 23.82 53.49 -3.08
N HIS A 2 23.00 52.46 -2.87
CA HIS A 2 23.27 51.10 -3.32
C HIS A 2 22.01 50.65 -4.05
N LYS A 3 22.11 50.49 -5.37
CA LYS A 3 21.02 50.01 -6.22
C LYS A 3 20.75 48.55 -5.83
N VAL A 4 19.55 48.30 -5.30
CA VAL A 4 18.95 46.97 -5.27
C VAL A 4 18.75 46.58 -6.74
N GLY A 5 19.54 45.62 -7.23
CA GLY A 5 19.43 45.13 -8.60
C GLY A 5 18.05 44.52 -8.83
N HIS A 6 17.42 44.86 -9.95
CA HIS A 6 16.09 44.39 -10.34
C HIS A 6 16.02 42.86 -10.42
N ILE A 7 15.22 42.24 -9.54
CA ILE A 7 15.02 40.78 -9.43
C ILE A 7 13.86 40.28 -10.34
N TYR A 8 13.03 41.19 -10.87
CA TYR A 8 11.81 40.84 -11.63
C TYR A 8 11.79 41.31 -13.09
N SER A 9 12.95 41.56 -13.72
CA SER A 9 13.02 41.85 -15.17
C SER A 9 13.39 40.59 -15.94
N ARG A 10 12.45 39.65 -16.10
CA ARG A 10 12.66 38.45 -16.93
C ARG A 10 12.14 38.69 -18.34
N ARG A 11 12.96 38.36 -19.36
CA ARG A 11 12.52 38.33 -20.76
C ARG A 11 11.97 36.93 -21.03
N ILE A 12 10.71 36.85 -21.44
CA ILE A 12 10.08 35.56 -21.74
C ILE A 12 10.58 35.08 -23.09
N ASP A 13 11.21 33.91 -23.07
CA ASP A 13 11.63 33.17 -24.24
C ASP A 13 10.63 32.04 -24.47
N LEU A 14 9.91 32.08 -25.60
CA LEU A 14 8.91 31.06 -25.95
C LEU A 14 9.52 29.70 -26.25
N ASP A 15 10.83 29.61 -26.49
CA ASP A 15 11.53 28.34 -26.68
C ASP A 15 11.96 27.71 -25.34
N SER A 16 11.91 28.50 -24.26
CA SER A 16 12.23 28.02 -22.92
C SER A 16 11.18 27.04 -22.37
N GLN A 17 11.61 26.25 -21.39
CA GLN A 17 10.79 25.22 -20.75
C GLN A 17 10.19 25.66 -19.41
N ASP A 18 10.32 26.95 -19.06
CA ASP A 18 9.79 27.51 -17.81
C ASP A 18 8.26 27.62 -17.80
N SER A 19 7.70 27.90 -16.62
CA SER A 19 6.27 27.95 -16.37
C SER A 19 5.56 29.00 -17.22
N LEU A 20 6.12 30.20 -17.33
CA LEU A 20 5.50 31.33 -18.03
C LEU A 20 5.54 31.15 -19.55
N ALA A 21 6.62 30.60 -20.11
CA ALA A 21 6.66 30.25 -21.52
C ALA A 21 5.61 29.18 -21.87
N ARG A 22 5.41 28.19 -20.99
CA ARG A 22 4.35 27.17 -21.16
C ARG A 22 2.95 27.77 -21.08
N ILE A 23 2.69 28.67 -20.13
CA ILE A 23 1.42 29.39 -20.04
C ILE A 23 1.20 30.25 -21.29
N ALA A 24 2.21 31.02 -21.71
CA ALA A 24 2.14 31.89 -22.89
C ALA A 24 1.74 31.10 -24.15
N ARG A 25 2.30 29.91 -24.38
CA ARG A 25 1.94 29.05 -25.52
C ARG A 25 0.48 28.59 -25.55
N LYS A 26 -0.22 28.67 -24.41
CA LYS A 26 -1.64 28.30 -24.28
C LYS A 26 -2.59 29.50 -24.45
N ILE A 27 -2.07 30.72 -24.47
CA ILE A 27 -2.85 31.95 -24.64
C ILE A 27 -2.97 32.26 -26.13
N LYS A 28 -4.20 32.48 -26.59
CA LYS A 28 -4.45 32.84 -27.99
C LYS A 28 -4.12 34.31 -28.25
N MET A 29 -3.62 34.60 -29.45
CA MET A 29 -3.37 35.97 -29.90
C MET A 29 -4.66 36.83 -29.85
N SER A 30 -4.51 38.10 -29.50
CA SER A 30 -5.59 39.09 -29.38
C SER A 30 -6.69 38.73 -28.36
N SER A 31 -6.37 37.92 -27.35
CA SER A 31 -7.31 37.53 -26.28
C SER A 31 -7.44 38.57 -25.18
N ARG A 32 -8.52 38.47 -24.39
CA ARG A 32 -8.67 39.20 -23.12
C ARG A 32 -8.18 38.33 -21.96
N VAL A 33 -7.15 38.79 -21.26
CA VAL A 33 -6.48 38.05 -20.19
C VAL A 33 -6.61 38.81 -18.87
N LEU A 34 -6.94 38.11 -17.79
CA LEU A 34 -6.82 38.61 -16.42
C LEU A 34 -5.66 37.91 -15.74
N GLU A 35 -4.64 38.67 -15.33
CA GLU A 35 -3.45 38.16 -14.62
C GLU A 35 -3.57 38.41 -13.12
N LEU A 36 -3.52 37.36 -12.31
CA LEU A 36 -3.54 37.46 -10.84
C LEU A 36 -2.11 37.35 -10.31
N GLY A 37 -1.62 38.41 -9.66
CA GLY A 37 -0.21 38.52 -9.25
C GLY A 37 0.67 38.99 -10.41
N VAL A 38 0.50 40.24 -10.83
CA VAL A 38 1.17 40.81 -12.02
C VAL A 38 2.69 41.04 -11.78
N ALA A 39 3.09 41.20 -10.51
CA ALA A 39 4.42 41.65 -10.12
C ALA A 39 4.81 42.92 -10.92
N THR A 40 6.03 42.97 -11.46
CA THR A 40 6.52 44.10 -12.28
C THR A 40 5.91 44.18 -13.69
N GLY A 41 4.99 43.27 -14.03
CA GLY A 41 4.26 43.29 -15.31
C GLY A 41 5.05 42.77 -16.50
N TYR A 42 6.12 42.00 -16.28
CA TYR A 42 6.93 41.44 -17.36
C TYR A 42 6.13 40.43 -18.21
N PHE A 43 5.25 39.62 -17.61
CA PHE A 43 4.36 38.71 -18.34
C PHE A 43 3.24 39.48 -19.06
N SER A 44 2.56 40.40 -18.39
CA SER A 44 1.65 41.38 -19.01
C SER A 44 2.26 42.08 -20.23
N CYS A 45 3.50 42.57 -20.13
CA CYS A 45 4.24 43.23 -21.21
C CYS A 45 4.43 42.30 -22.41
N PHE A 46 4.78 41.03 -22.16
CA PHE A 46 4.89 40.02 -23.20
C PHE A 46 3.54 39.75 -23.88
N LEU A 47 2.48 39.53 -23.11
CA LEU A 47 1.13 39.28 -23.64
C LEU A 47 0.65 40.42 -24.54
N GLN A 48 0.89 41.68 -24.13
CA GLN A 48 0.49 42.84 -24.91
C GLN A 48 1.35 43.03 -26.17
N LYS A 49 2.68 42.93 -26.06
CA LYS A 49 3.60 43.22 -27.19
C LYS A 49 3.72 42.10 -28.20
N GLN A 50 3.67 40.85 -27.75
CA GLN A 50 3.94 39.68 -28.61
C GLN A 50 2.66 38.96 -29.02
N LEU A 51 1.64 38.95 -28.16
CA LEU A 51 0.37 38.28 -28.44
C LEU A 51 -0.79 39.26 -28.65
N GLU A 52 -0.54 40.57 -28.69
CA GLU A 52 -1.55 41.62 -28.90
C GLU A 52 -2.77 41.51 -27.95
N CYS A 53 -2.58 40.92 -26.77
CA CYS A 53 -3.66 40.69 -25.81
C CYS A 53 -4.05 41.96 -25.08
N VAL A 54 -5.31 42.01 -24.63
CA VAL A 54 -5.79 43.03 -23.70
C VAL A 54 -5.69 42.45 -22.28
N VAL A 55 -4.77 42.98 -21.49
CA VAL A 55 -4.48 42.47 -20.15
C VAL A 55 -5.11 43.37 -19.09
N ASP A 56 -5.85 42.78 -18.16
CA ASP A 56 -6.14 43.39 -16.87
C ASP A 56 -5.40 42.59 -15.78
N GLY A 57 -5.19 43.19 -14.61
CA GLY A 57 -4.45 42.51 -13.55
C GLY A 57 -4.80 42.90 -12.13
N VAL A 58 -4.35 42.06 -11.19
CA VAL A 58 -4.41 42.32 -9.74
C VAL A 58 -3.01 42.16 -9.16
N GLU A 59 -2.57 43.12 -8.35
CA GLU A 59 -1.28 43.09 -7.67
C GLU A 59 -1.45 43.59 -6.23
N ILE A 60 -0.80 42.95 -5.26
CA ILE A 60 -0.89 43.32 -3.85
C ILE A 60 0.13 44.42 -3.50
N ASP A 61 1.30 44.41 -4.13
CA ASP A 61 2.36 45.40 -3.88
C ASP A 61 2.13 46.68 -4.72
N PRO A 62 1.89 47.84 -4.07
CA PRO A 62 1.63 49.09 -4.79
C PRO A 62 2.82 49.58 -5.63
N VAL A 63 4.06 49.23 -5.28
CA VAL A 63 5.27 49.60 -6.02
C VAL A 63 5.34 48.80 -7.31
N MET A 64 5.19 47.47 -7.23
CA MET A 64 5.15 46.60 -8.41
C MET A 64 3.95 46.91 -9.31
N ALA A 65 2.81 47.25 -8.71
CA ALA A 65 1.63 47.68 -9.45
C ALA A 65 1.89 48.95 -10.27
N GLU A 66 2.58 49.95 -9.72
CA GLU A 66 2.89 51.16 -10.47
C GLU A 66 3.88 50.87 -11.63
N GLU A 67 4.82 49.94 -11.46
CA GLU A 67 5.72 49.48 -12.53
C GLU A 67 4.98 48.75 -13.67
N SER A 68 3.97 47.95 -13.33
CA SER A 68 3.22 47.13 -14.30
C SER A 68 2.07 47.86 -15.00
N LYS A 69 1.64 49.01 -14.47
CA LYS A 69 0.47 49.80 -14.93
C LYS A 69 0.43 50.11 -16.43
N LEU A 70 1.59 50.29 -17.07
CA LEU A 70 1.66 50.56 -18.51
C LEU A 70 1.23 49.36 -19.38
N TRP A 71 1.28 48.15 -18.81
CA TRP A 71 1.03 46.90 -19.52
C TRP A 71 -0.38 46.35 -19.30
N CYS A 72 -1.11 46.90 -18.32
CA CYS A 72 -2.49 46.52 -18.01
C CYS A 72 -3.46 47.64 -18.40
N ARG A 73 -4.53 47.32 -19.12
CA ARG A 73 -5.64 48.25 -19.36
C ARG A 73 -6.30 48.65 -18.04
N LYS A 74 -6.52 47.69 -17.15
CA LYS A 74 -7.03 47.90 -15.80
C LYS A 74 -6.18 47.11 -14.81
N LEU A 75 -5.67 47.79 -13.79
CA LEU A 75 -4.90 47.20 -12.71
C LEU A 75 -5.56 47.51 -11.37
N LEU A 76 -5.83 46.48 -10.58
CA LEU A 76 -6.34 46.60 -9.21
C LEU A 76 -5.19 46.37 -8.23
N VAL A 77 -4.93 47.34 -7.36
CA VAL A 77 -4.03 47.16 -6.22
C VAL A 77 -4.85 46.61 -5.06
N GLY A 78 -4.62 45.36 -4.65
CA GLY A 78 -5.39 44.76 -3.56
C GLY A 78 -5.07 43.29 -3.27
N ASP A 79 -5.42 42.88 -2.05
CA ASP A 79 -5.30 41.49 -1.58
C ASP A 79 -6.40 40.63 -2.21
N LEU A 80 -5.99 39.60 -2.98
CA LEU A 80 -6.88 38.65 -3.65
C LEU A 80 -7.83 37.93 -2.68
N GLU A 81 -7.48 37.82 -1.40
CA GLU A 81 -8.31 37.20 -0.37
C GLU A 81 -9.36 38.15 0.24
N GLN A 82 -9.31 39.43 -0.11
CA GLN A 82 -10.22 40.46 0.42
C GLN A 82 -11.07 41.12 -0.67
N VAL A 83 -10.62 41.07 -1.93
CA VAL A 83 -11.32 41.72 -3.04
C VAL A 83 -12.37 40.81 -3.68
N CYS A 84 -13.54 41.39 -3.97
CA CYS A 84 -14.56 40.76 -4.81
C CYS A 84 -14.27 41.07 -6.28
N LEU A 85 -13.61 40.16 -6.99
CA LEU A 85 -13.13 40.38 -8.36
C LEU A 85 -14.27 40.77 -9.33
N SER A 86 -15.48 40.26 -9.10
CA SER A 86 -16.65 40.52 -9.94
C SER A 86 -17.23 41.94 -9.83
N GLU A 87 -16.80 42.71 -8.83
CA GLU A 87 -17.15 44.14 -8.66
C GLU A 87 -16.16 45.04 -9.39
N HIS A 88 -14.91 44.59 -9.55
CA HIS A 88 -13.85 45.35 -10.19
C HIS A 88 -13.67 44.99 -11.66
N PHE A 89 -13.98 43.76 -12.08
CA PHE A 89 -13.73 43.31 -13.45
C PHE A 89 -15.02 42.91 -14.16
N SER A 90 -15.03 43.08 -15.49
CA SER A 90 -16.20 42.77 -16.31
C SER A 90 -16.50 41.27 -16.26
N ARG A 91 -17.71 40.93 -15.82
CA ARG A 91 -18.21 39.54 -15.78
C ARG A 91 -18.26 38.94 -17.18
N LYS A 92 -17.98 37.63 -17.25
CA LYS A 92 -18.05 36.81 -18.48
C LYS A 92 -17.29 37.40 -19.69
N SER A 93 -16.14 38.02 -19.46
CA SER A 93 -15.43 38.81 -20.48
C SER A 93 -14.00 38.35 -20.79
N TYR A 94 -13.43 37.43 -20.02
CA TYR A 94 -12.05 36.97 -20.21
C TYR A 94 -12.00 35.62 -20.93
N ASP A 95 -11.07 35.51 -21.89
CA ASP A 95 -10.73 34.26 -22.55
C ASP A 95 -9.81 33.41 -21.67
N HIS A 96 -8.92 34.08 -20.93
CA HIS A 96 -7.98 33.42 -20.03
C HIS A 96 -7.89 34.16 -18.69
N VAL A 97 -7.89 33.43 -17.59
CA VAL A 97 -7.43 33.93 -16.29
C VAL A 97 -6.12 33.21 -15.95
N VAL A 98 -5.07 33.96 -15.63
CA VAL A 98 -3.74 33.42 -15.34
C VAL A 98 -3.46 33.52 -13.85
N CYS A 99 -3.13 32.38 -13.24
CA CYS A 99 -2.64 32.25 -11.87
C CYS A 99 -1.24 31.64 -11.94
N ALA A 100 -0.23 32.46 -12.24
CA ALA A 100 1.15 32.01 -12.33
C ALA A 100 1.84 32.26 -10.99
N ASP A 101 2.19 31.18 -10.29
CA ASP A 101 2.98 31.20 -9.06
C ASP A 101 2.39 32.14 -7.99
N VAL A 102 1.06 32.06 -7.80
CA VAL A 102 0.29 32.96 -6.92
C VAL A 102 -0.53 32.21 -5.87
N LEU A 103 -1.03 31.00 -6.17
CA LEU A 103 -2.01 30.31 -5.32
C LEU A 103 -1.38 29.70 -4.07
N GLU A 104 -0.11 29.33 -4.16
CA GLU A 104 0.74 28.84 -3.07
C GLU A 104 1.05 29.92 -2.03
N HIS A 105 0.95 31.20 -2.39
CA HIS A 105 1.14 32.34 -1.49
C HIS A 105 -0.14 32.75 -0.73
N LEU A 106 -1.29 32.14 -1.05
CA LEU A 106 -2.58 32.49 -0.43
C LEU A 106 -2.87 31.62 0.79
N ARG A 107 -3.60 32.17 1.79
CA ARG A 107 -4.07 31.39 2.94
C ARG A 107 -5.23 30.47 2.54
N ASP A 108 -6.13 30.94 1.68
CA ASP A 108 -7.27 30.24 1.11
C ASP A 108 -7.33 30.42 -0.43
N PRO A 109 -6.55 29.64 -1.20
CA PRO A 109 -6.61 29.69 -2.66
C PRO A 109 -8.00 29.28 -3.22
N ALA A 110 -8.81 28.53 -2.45
CA ALA A 110 -10.14 28.13 -2.88
C ALA A 110 -11.09 29.34 -2.96
N TYR A 111 -10.91 30.34 -2.08
CA TYR A 111 -11.67 31.59 -2.13
C TYR A 111 -11.50 32.30 -3.48
N VAL A 112 -10.26 32.46 -3.95
CA VAL A 112 -9.95 33.11 -5.22
C VAL A 112 -10.47 32.29 -6.40
N LEU A 113 -10.21 30.98 -6.40
CA LEU A 113 -10.66 30.06 -7.46
C LEU A 113 -12.20 30.10 -7.62
N LYS A 114 -12.98 30.18 -6.53
CA LYS A 114 -14.45 30.27 -6.61
C LYS A 114 -14.96 31.51 -7.36
N GLN A 115 -14.18 32.58 -7.43
CA GLN A 115 -14.59 33.82 -8.09
C GLN A 115 -14.37 33.81 -9.61
N LEU A 116 -13.41 33.04 -10.10
CA LEU A 116 -12.97 33.08 -11.51
C LEU A 116 -14.06 32.66 -12.52
N PRO A 117 -14.95 31.68 -12.25
CA PRO A 117 -16.00 31.29 -13.19
C PRO A 117 -16.88 32.46 -13.62
N ASP A 118 -17.14 33.44 -12.75
CA ASP A 118 -17.99 34.60 -13.04
C ASP A 118 -17.32 35.61 -13.99
N LEU A 119 -16.00 35.55 -14.11
CA LEU A 119 -15.19 36.44 -14.96
C LEU A 119 -14.96 35.84 -16.35
N LEU A 120 -14.85 34.51 -16.44
CA LEU A 120 -14.59 33.79 -17.68
C LEU A 120 -15.77 33.83 -18.65
N ASN A 121 -15.50 34.05 -19.94
CA ASN A 121 -16.48 33.87 -20.99
C ASN A 121 -16.83 32.38 -21.19
N ARG A 122 -17.79 32.06 -22.08
CA ARG A 122 -18.28 30.67 -22.29
C ARG A 122 -17.18 29.67 -22.67
N ASN A 123 -16.14 30.12 -23.36
CA ASN A 123 -15.03 29.29 -23.83
C ASN A 123 -13.73 29.59 -23.07
N GLY A 124 -13.81 30.38 -21.99
CA GLY A 124 -12.65 30.79 -21.24
C GLY A 124 -12.14 29.69 -20.33
N ASN A 125 -10.85 29.74 -20.03
CA ASN A 125 -10.20 28.82 -19.11
C ASN A 125 -9.28 29.55 -18.12
N VAL A 126 -8.93 28.85 -17.06
CA VAL A 126 -7.91 29.26 -16.09
C VAL A 126 -6.62 28.54 -16.43
N LEU A 127 -5.52 29.29 -16.50
CA LEU A 127 -4.17 28.77 -16.68
C LEU A 127 -3.43 28.94 -15.36
N ILE A 128 -3.02 27.82 -14.76
CA ILE A 128 -2.46 27.78 -13.41
C ILE A 128 -1.06 27.20 -13.46
N SER A 129 -0.12 27.83 -12.77
CA SER A 129 1.17 27.25 -12.43
C SER A 129 1.19 26.91 -10.95
N ILE A 130 1.57 25.69 -10.56
CA ILE A 130 1.61 25.30 -9.14
C ILE A 130 2.86 24.45 -8.82
N PRO A 131 3.69 24.86 -7.83
CA PRO A 131 4.83 24.09 -7.35
C PRO A 131 4.44 22.69 -6.88
N ASN A 132 5.31 21.71 -7.11
CA ASN A 132 5.08 20.32 -6.74
C ASN A 132 5.95 19.88 -5.55
N ILE A 133 5.36 19.76 -4.36
CA ILE A 133 6.11 19.25 -3.20
C ILE A 133 6.37 17.74 -3.21
N ALA A 134 5.85 17.01 -4.22
CA ALA A 134 6.23 15.61 -4.46
C ALA A 134 7.54 15.46 -5.26
N TYR A 135 8.23 16.56 -5.59
CA TYR A 135 9.53 16.52 -6.24
C TYR A 135 10.53 15.68 -5.43
N ALA A 136 11.20 14.71 -6.07
CA ALA A 136 12.02 13.73 -5.37
C ALA A 136 13.20 14.35 -4.59
N GLY A 137 13.75 15.47 -5.08
CA GLY A 137 14.78 16.22 -4.36
C GLY A 137 14.31 16.72 -3.00
N LEU A 138 13.08 17.23 -2.92
CA LEU A 138 12.48 17.70 -1.67
C LEU A 138 12.15 16.53 -0.73
N ILE A 139 11.63 15.43 -1.26
CA ILE A 139 11.35 14.22 -0.47
C ILE A 139 12.64 13.69 0.16
N LEU A 140 13.74 13.67 -0.59
CA LEU A 140 15.04 13.27 -0.07
C LEU A 140 15.57 14.21 1.01
N GLU A 141 15.31 15.52 0.89
CA GLU A 141 15.66 16.50 1.93
C GLU A 141 14.89 16.21 3.22
N LEU A 142 13.58 16.00 3.12
CA LEU A 142 12.72 15.63 4.24
C LEU A 142 13.13 14.32 4.92
N ILE A 143 13.45 13.27 4.14
CA ILE A 143 13.92 11.98 4.68
C ILE A 143 15.27 12.13 5.37
N SER A 144 16.11 13.06 4.91
CA SER A 144 17.40 13.39 5.53
C SER A 144 17.24 14.19 6.83
N GLY A 145 16.01 14.53 7.23
CA GLY A 145 15.71 15.30 8.44
C GLY A 145 15.80 16.82 8.25
N GLU A 146 15.89 17.29 7.00
CA GLU A 146 16.06 18.70 6.66
C GLU A 146 14.75 19.29 6.12
N PHE A 147 14.46 20.54 6.47
CA PHE A 147 13.33 21.30 5.93
C PHE A 147 13.69 22.78 5.83
N SER A 148 14.44 23.13 4.79
CA SER A 148 15.08 24.44 4.67
C SER A 148 14.25 25.42 3.85
N TYR A 149 13.69 26.44 4.50
CA TYR A 149 13.07 27.56 3.80
C TYR A 149 14.14 28.41 3.08
N ARG A 150 13.81 28.85 1.87
CA ARG A 150 14.70 29.58 0.96
C ARG A 150 14.07 30.91 0.54
N ASP A 151 14.84 31.72 -0.18
CA ASP A 151 14.35 32.97 -0.79
C ASP A 151 13.67 32.74 -2.15
N GLU A 152 13.85 31.54 -2.72
CA GLU A 152 13.22 31.06 -3.96
C GLU A 152 13.12 29.52 -3.95
N GLY A 153 12.28 28.97 -4.84
CA GLY A 153 12.16 27.53 -5.07
C GLY A 153 10.93 26.89 -4.42
N LEU A 154 10.91 25.55 -4.27
CA LEU A 154 9.73 24.84 -3.77
C LEU A 154 9.37 25.20 -2.32
N LEU A 155 10.41 25.45 -1.51
CA LEU A 155 10.29 25.90 -0.11
C LEU A 155 10.60 27.39 0.03
N ASP A 156 10.14 28.21 -0.92
CA ASP A 156 10.13 29.66 -0.74
C ASP A 156 9.41 30.01 0.58
N ARG A 157 10.04 30.88 1.39
CA ARG A 157 9.52 31.31 2.70
C ARG A 157 8.17 32.03 2.62
N THR A 158 7.78 32.50 1.46
CA THR A 158 6.51 33.17 1.20
C THR A 158 5.39 32.20 0.80
N HIS A 159 5.69 30.92 0.53
CA HIS A 159 4.66 29.90 0.32
C HIS A 159 3.93 29.59 1.63
N LEU A 160 2.60 29.73 1.61
CA LEU A 160 1.70 29.40 2.72
C LEU A 160 0.99 28.06 2.51
N ARG A 161 0.92 27.59 1.27
CA ARG A 161 0.29 26.33 0.87
C ARG A 161 1.21 25.52 -0.02
N PHE A 162 1.15 24.21 0.17
CA PHE A 162 1.95 23.25 -0.57
C PHE A 162 1.05 22.21 -1.22
N PHE A 163 1.35 21.87 -2.46
CA PHE A 163 0.52 20.97 -3.25
C PHE A 163 1.34 19.85 -3.90
N THR A 164 0.74 18.67 -3.91
CA THR A 164 1.04 17.62 -4.89
C THR A 164 0.05 17.71 -6.04
N LYS A 165 0.37 17.10 -7.18
CA LYS A 165 -0.54 16.95 -8.33
C LYS A 165 -1.96 16.56 -7.88
N THR A 166 -2.07 15.45 -7.16
CA THR A 166 -3.35 14.91 -6.71
C THR A 166 -4.12 15.91 -5.83
N SER A 167 -3.46 16.46 -4.80
CA SER A 167 -4.13 17.39 -3.88
C SER A 167 -4.66 18.66 -4.57
N PHE A 168 -3.95 19.14 -5.60
CA PHE A 168 -4.39 20.33 -6.34
C PHE A 168 -5.51 20.01 -7.33
N LEU A 169 -5.44 18.87 -8.03
CA LEU A 169 -6.53 18.42 -8.90
C LEU A 169 -7.82 18.16 -8.11
N ASP A 170 -7.71 17.58 -6.90
CA ASP A 170 -8.85 17.36 -6.00
C ASP A 170 -9.49 18.69 -5.56
N LEU A 171 -8.67 19.72 -5.27
CA LEU A 171 -9.15 21.07 -4.98
C LEU A 171 -9.95 21.63 -6.16
N LEU A 172 -9.40 21.58 -7.38
CA LEU A 172 -10.08 22.05 -8.59
C LEU A 172 -11.39 21.29 -8.84
N GLN A 173 -11.38 19.97 -8.69
CA GLN A 173 -12.57 19.15 -8.88
C GLN A 173 -13.66 19.47 -7.85
N THR A 174 -13.28 19.69 -6.59
CA THR A 174 -14.21 20.11 -5.52
C THR A 174 -14.88 21.45 -5.85
N LEU A 175 -14.16 22.33 -6.55
CA LEU A 175 -14.67 23.61 -7.04
C LEU A 175 -15.35 23.51 -8.42
N SER A 176 -15.67 22.30 -8.87
CA SER A 176 -16.36 22.01 -10.14
C SER A 176 -15.61 22.49 -11.39
N TYR A 177 -14.27 22.49 -11.35
CA TYR A 177 -13.46 22.68 -12.56
C TYR A 177 -13.28 21.36 -13.32
N THR A 178 -13.30 21.46 -14.65
CA THR A 178 -12.91 20.39 -15.57
C THR A 178 -11.49 20.66 -16.05
N ILE A 179 -10.60 19.67 -15.93
CA ILE A 179 -9.21 19.78 -16.38
C ILE A 179 -9.15 19.49 -17.88
N GLU A 180 -8.69 20.46 -18.67
CA GLU A 180 -8.52 20.32 -20.12
C GLU A 180 -7.12 19.84 -20.50
N GLY A 181 -6.11 20.12 -19.68
CA GLY A 181 -4.73 19.70 -19.91
C GLY A 181 -3.81 19.96 -18.72
N ILE A 182 -2.74 19.17 -18.65
CA ILE A 182 -1.67 19.30 -17.64
C ILE A 182 -0.35 19.19 -18.39
N ASP A 183 0.45 20.26 -18.36
CA ASP A 183 1.85 20.22 -18.78
C ASP A 183 2.75 20.16 -17.54
N MET A 184 3.98 19.67 -17.74
CA MET A 184 4.94 19.46 -16.67
C MET A 184 6.21 20.26 -16.94
N VAL A 185 6.69 20.97 -15.92
CA VAL A 185 8.02 21.60 -15.91
C VAL A 185 8.96 20.65 -15.20
N HIS A 186 9.86 20.04 -15.97
CA HIS A 186 10.89 19.16 -15.43
C HIS A 186 12.11 20.00 -15.05
N LEU A 187 12.64 19.80 -13.84
CA LEU A 187 13.90 20.39 -13.40
C LEU A 187 14.85 19.25 -13.02
N PRO A 188 15.95 19.03 -13.77
CA PRO A 188 16.96 18.05 -13.39
C PRO A 188 17.48 18.32 -11.97
N PHE A 189 17.65 17.26 -11.19
CA PHE A 189 18.00 17.36 -9.77
C PHE A 189 19.28 18.16 -9.51
N GLU A 190 20.28 18.01 -10.39
CA GLU A 190 21.56 18.72 -10.29
C GLU A 190 21.43 20.24 -10.49
N MET A 191 20.37 20.66 -11.18
CA MET A 191 20.04 22.05 -11.46
C MET A 191 19.05 22.64 -10.45
N SER A 192 18.53 21.81 -9.53
CA SER A 192 17.65 22.23 -8.44
C SER A 192 18.43 22.58 -7.17
N GLU A 193 17.76 23.25 -6.25
CA GLU A 193 18.24 23.53 -4.90
C GLU A 193 18.51 22.27 -4.06
N PHE A 194 18.09 21.09 -4.55
CA PHE A 194 18.26 19.80 -3.88
C PHE A 194 19.44 18.97 -4.44
N GLY A 195 20.19 19.47 -5.41
CA GLY A 195 21.24 18.71 -6.09
C GLY A 195 22.31 18.13 -5.15
N SER A 196 22.63 18.82 -4.05
CA SER A 196 23.57 18.30 -3.04
C SER A 196 22.99 17.12 -2.25
N ILE A 197 21.72 17.21 -1.86
CA ILE A 197 20.99 16.19 -1.10
C ILE A 197 20.85 14.93 -1.95
N VAL A 198 20.43 15.09 -3.22
CA VAL A 198 20.28 13.97 -4.16
C VAL A 198 21.60 13.21 -4.38
N LYS A 199 22.72 13.93 -4.43
CA LYS A 199 24.06 13.32 -4.54
C LYS A 199 24.49 12.55 -3.28
N LYS A 200 24.08 13.01 -2.09
CA LYS A 200 24.43 12.42 -0.79
C LYS A 200 23.48 11.31 -0.36
N ALA A 201 22.28 11.24 -0.94
CA ALA A 201 21.26 10.27 -0.60
C ALA A 201 21.74 8.82 -0.80
N ASP A 202 21.21 7.91 0.03
CA ASP A 202 21.39 6.47 -0.15
C ASP A 202 21.03 6.07 -1.60
N PRO A 203 21.92 5.37 -2.34
CA PRO A 203 21.68 5.05 -3.74
C PRO A 203 20.39 4.27 -4.00
N LEU A 204 20.02 3.33 -3.12
CA LEU A 204 18.81 2.53 -3.31
C LEU A 204 17.56 3.38 -3.13
N LEU A 205 17.52 4.21 -2.08
CA LEU A 205 16.41 5.13 -1.86
C LEU A 205 16.30 6.16 -2.99
N ARG A 206 17.43 6.76 -3.37
CA ARG A 206 17.50 7.74 -4.46
C ARG A 206 16.98 7.14 -5.75
N ASP A 207 17.49 5.98 -6.17
CA ASP A 207 17.14 5.38 -7.46
C ASP A 207 15.66 4.94 -7.47
N ARG A 208 15.11 4.50 -6.33
CA ARG A 208 13.66 4.23 -6.21
C ARG A 208 12.80 5.49 -6.31
N LEU A 209 13.18 6.57 -5.65
CA LEU A 209 12.43 7.82 -5.69
C LEU A 209 12.50 8.47 -7.08
N ILE A 210 13.66 8.44 -7.74
CA ILE A 210 13.82 8.93 -9.11
C ILE A 210 13.02 8.07 -10.10
N ALA A 211 12.89 6.77 -9.86
CA ALA A 211 12.08 5.89 -10.69
C ALA A 211 10.56 6.10 -10.55
N LEU A 212 10.10 6.88 -9.56
CA LEU A 212 8.68 7.22 -9.44
C LEU A 212 8.24 8.11 -10.61
N PRO A 213 6.99 7.96 -11.09
CA PRO A 213 6.42 8.89 -12.06
C PRO A 213 6.44 10.33 -11.54
N ASP A 214 6.69 11.28 -12.43
CA ASP A 214 6.75 12.72 -12.14
C ASP A 214 7.79 13.13 -11.08
N SER A 215 8.79 12.28 -10.79
CA SER A 215 9.79 12.50 -9.72
C SER A 215 10.66 13.75 -9.94
N ASP A 216 10.90 14.13 -11.19
CA ASP A 216 11.66 15.29 -11.62
C ASP A 216 10.75 16.47 -12.06
N VAL A 217 9.43 16.34 -11.88
CA VAL A 217 8.48 17.41 -12.19
C VAL A 217 8.47 18.41 -11.05
N TYR A 218 9.05 19.57 -11.32
CA TYR A 218 9.16 20.69 -10.39
C TYR A 218 7.83 21.44 -10.24
N GLN A 219 7.08 21.53 -11.34
CA GLN A 219 5.86 22.31 -11.42
C GLN A 219 4.86 21.75 -12.41
N TYR A 220 3.57 21.91 -12.11
CA TYR A 220 2.48 21.59 -13.04
C TYR A 220 1.85 22.86 -13.62
N ILE A 221 1.61 22.84 -14.93
CA ILE A 221 0.86 23.88 -15.64
C ILE A 221 -0.49 23.31 -16.04
N ILE A 222 -1.56 23.82 -15.44
CA ILE A 222 -2.91 23.27 -15.57
C ILE A 222 -3.78 24.21 -16.37
N THR A 223 -4.45 23.69 -17.40
CA THR A 223 -5.57 24.35 -18.07
C THR A 223 -6.87 23.78 -17.51
N ALA A 224 -7.68 24.64 -16.89
CA ALA A 224 -8.94 24.23 -16.29
C ALA A 224 -10.11 25.09 -16.78
N LYS A 225 -11.23 24.46 -17.10
CA LYS A 225 -12.48 25.13 -17.46
C LYS A 225 -13.45 25.09 -16.30
N ALA A 226 -14.09 26.21 -16.00
CA ALA A 226 -15.12 26.23 -14.97
C ALA A 226 -16.35 25.41 -15.43
N GLY A 227 -16.81 24.48 -14.59
CA GLY A 227 -18.07 23.77 -14.79
C GLY A 227 -19.27 24.69 -14.53
N ASN A 228 -20.45 24.29 -15.03
CA ASN A 228 -21.70 25.00 -14.74
C ASN A 228 -22.09 24.78 -13.27
N THR A 229 -21.59 25.61 -12.36
CA THR A 229 -22.08 25.66 -10.98
C THR A 229 -23.49 26.25 -10.96
N THR A 230 -24.50 25.44 -10.65
CA THR A 230 -25.80 25.91 -10.16
C THR A 230 -25.56 26.71 -8.88
N ARG A 231 -26.04 27.96 -8.85
CA ARG A 231 -25.96 28.84 -7.68
C ARG A 231 -26.58 28.16 -6.46
N VAL A 232 -25.76 27.84 -5.46
CA VAL A 232 -26.25 27.64 -4.09
C VAL A 232 -26.56 29.03 -3.53
N LYS A 233 -27.83 29.31 -3.27
CA LYS A 233 -28.27 30.50 -2.54
C LYS A 233 -27.75 30.37 -1.11
N GLY A 234 -27.01 31.38 -0.66
CA GLY A 234 -26.59 31.48 0.73
C GLY A 234 -27.80 31.64 1.64
N ASP A 235 -27.97 30.69 2.54
CA ASP A 235 -28.75 30.79 3.76
C ASP A 235 -27.80 31.15 4.91
N GLY A 236 -27.78 32.43 5.24
CA GLY A 236 -27.13 32.92 6.45
C GLY A 236 -27.79 32.31 7.68
N THR A 237 -27.07 31.44 8.38
CA THR A 237 -27.33 31.15 9.80
C THR A 237 -26.00 31.10 10.55
N GLY A 238 -25.93 31.89 11.62
CA GLY A 238 -24.71 32.24 12.32
C GLY A 238 -24.02 31.08 13.02
N ILE A 239 -22.69 31.18 13.05
CA ILE A 239 -21.81 30.36 13.86
C ILE A 239 -22.10 30.68 15.33
N LYS A 240 -22.68 29.71 16.06
CA LYS A 240 -22.65 29.69 17.52
C LYS A 240 -21.37 28.99 17.96
N GLN A 241 -20.55 29.72 18.71
CA GLN A 241 -19.47 29.17 19.53
C GLN A 241 -20.06 28.30 20.64
N GLU A 242 -19.58 27.07 20.78
CA GLU A 242 -19.66 26.34 22.04
C GLU A 242 -18.26 25.93 22.51
N LYS A 243 -18.02 26.27 23.78
CA LYS A 243 -16.85 25.97 24.60
C LYS A 243 -17.03 24.61 25.28
N ASN A 244 -15.90 24.14 25.86
CA ASN A 244 -15.73 23.09 26.88
C ASN A 244 -15.46 21.68 26.32
N ALA A 245 -14.59 20.84 26.91
CA ALA A 245 -13.74 20.98 28.09
C ALA A 245 -12.55 20.01 27.96
N THR A 246 -11.43 20.42 28.54
CA THR A 246 -10.25 19.63 28.80
C THR A 246 -10.50 18.63 29.94
N SER A 247 -10.18 17.35 29.72
CA SER A 247 -10.03 16.37 30.80
C SER A 247 -8.72 15.59 30.61
N LYS A 248 -7.79 15.80 31.54
CA LYS A 248 -6.61 14.94 31.77
C LYS A 248 -7.06 13.56 32.27
N PRO A 249 -6.25 12.53 32.06
CA PRO A 249 -6.05 11.50 33.07
C PRO A 249 -4.63 11.55 33.63
N SER A 250 -4.59 11.13 34.88
CA SER A 250 -3.52 11.20 35.86
C SER A 250 -2.39 10.19 35.65
N SER A 251 -1.22 10.60 36.13
CA SER A 251 -0.03 9.82 36.44
C SER A 251 -0.26 8.65 37.42
N SER A 252 0.34 7.50 37.14
CA SER A 252 0.86 6.58 38.16
C SER A 252 2.06 5.82 37.61
N ASP A 253 3.22 6.10 38.19
CA ASP A 253 4.55 5.50 37.94
C ASP A 253 4.66 4.11 38.65
N PRO A 254 5.77 3.36 38.51
CA PRO A 254 5.78 1.92 38.22
C PRO A 254 6.21 1.09 39.45
N ASP A 255 6.44 -0.20 39.24
CA ASP A 255 6.99 -1.19 40.17
C ASP A 255 6.05 -1.78 41.23
N LYS A 256 5.57 -3.00 40.92
CA LYS A 256 5.85 -4.23 41.69
C LYS A 256 5.04 -5.40 41.12
N LEU A 257 5.71 -6.28 40.38
CA LEU A 257 5.44 -7.71 40.49
C LEU A 257 6.73 -8.50 40.25
N SER A 258 7.37 -8.87 41.35
CA SER A 258 8.44 -9.85 41.42
C SER A 258 7.91 -11.24 41.13
N LEU A 259 8.46 -11.93 40.13
CA LEU A 259 8.50 -13.40 40.10
C LEU A 259 9.90 -13.85 39.66
N ALA A 260 10.43 -14.77 40.46
CA ALA A 260 11.81 -15.25 40.48
C ALA A 260 12.23 -16.02 39.21
N PRO A 261 13.54 -16.17 38.96
CA PRO A 261 14.05 -16.97 37.85
C PRO A 261 13.93 -18.46 38.19
N GLY A 262 12.86 -19.09 37.72
CA GLY A 262 12.71 -20.55 37.69
C GLY A 262 13.26 -21.09 36.37
N GLY A 263 14.37 -21.84 36.44
CA GLY A 263 15.03 -22.44 35.30
C GLY A 263 14.12 -23.35 34.48
N TRP A 264 14.06 -23.10 33.17
CA TRP A 264 13.61 -24.06 32.18
C TRP A 264 14.86 -24.72 31.63
N ASP A 265 15.39 -25.69 32.37
CA ASP A 265 16.49 -26.51 31.89
C ASP A 265 16.03 -27.34 30.67
N ALA A 266 16.78 -27.16 29.58
CA ALA A 266 17.07 -28.06 28.48
C ALA A 266 16.31 -29.42 28.41
N GLY A 267 15.26 -29.44 27.60
CA GLY A 267 14.70 -30.65 26.99
C GLY A 267 13.84 -30.26 25.80
N MET A 268 14.40 -30.19 24.59
CA MET A 268 13.64 -29.83 23.38
C MET A 268 12.58 -30.90 23.10
N GLY A 269 11.34 -30.70 23.59
CA GLY A 269 10.23 -31.62 23.34
C GLY A 269 10.01 -31.88 21.85
N VAL A 270 9.58 -33.09 21.50
CA VAL A 270 9.27 -33.48 20.11
C VAL A 270 8.03 -32.71 19.63
N VAL A 271 8.04 -32.25 18.37
CA VAL A 271 6.89 -31.63 17.70
C VAL A 271 6.25 -32.63 16.75
N ASP A 272 4.93 -32.78 16.77
CA ASP A 272 4.23 -33.62 15.80
C ASP A 272 3.88 -32.82 14.56
N ILE A 273 4.41 -33.20 13.40
CA ILE A 273 4.00 -32.65 12.10
C ILE A 273 2.90 -33.56 11.57
N ILE A 274 1.67 -33.04 11.53
CA ILE A 274 0.47 -33.78 11.16
C ILE A 274 0.11 -33.43 9.71
N VAL A 275 0.14 -34.44 8.83
CA VAL A 275 -0.21 -34.30 7.41
C VAL A 275 -1.42 -35.19 7.10
N PRO A 276 -2.65 -34.61 7.00
CA PRO A 276 -3.81 -35.34 6.51
C PRO A 276 -3.69 -35.56 5.00
N VAL A 277 -3.98 -36.77 4.50
CA VAL A 277 -3.90 -37.10 3.07
C VAL A 277 -5.21 -37.70 2.56
N TYR A 278 -5.69 -37.20 1.41
CA TYR A 278 -6.88 -37.69 0.71
C TYR A 278 -6.73 -37.50 -0.81
N GLY A 279 -6.12 -38.48 -1.49
CA GLY A 279 -5.74 -38.36 -2.91
C GLY A 279 -4.57 -37.41 -3.15
N GLY A 280 -4.27 -37.08 -4.41
CA GLY A 280 -3.17 -36.16 -4.76
C GLY A 280 -1.78 -36.73 -4.49
N LEU A 281 -1.43 -37.85 -5.14
CA LEU A 281 -0.14 -38.52 -4.96
C LEU A 281 1.06 -37.61 -5.19
N GLN A 282 1.03 -36.78 -6.24
CA GLN A 282 2.19 -35.99 -6.62
C GLN A 282 2.46 -34.89 -5.59
N GLU A 283 1.42 -34.15 -5.21
CA GLU A 283 1.47 -33.10 -4.21
C GLU A 283 1.87 -33.67 -2.85
N THR A 284 1.23 -34.78 -2.44
CA THR A 284 1.56 -35.46 -1.18
C THR A 284 3.02 -35.92 -1.14
N ARG A 285 3.51 -36.49 -2.24
CA ARG A 285 4.91 -36.89 -2.35
C ARG A 285 5.84 -35.69 -2.21
N GLN A 286 5.56 -34.59 -2.91
CA GLN A 286 6.37 -33.36 -2.80
C GLN A 286 6.39 -32.83 -1.36
N CYS A 287 5.24 -32.80 -0.68
CA CYS A 287 5.13 -32.39 0.71
C CYS A 287 5.98 -33.29 1.63
N LEU A 288 5.75 -34.60 1.62
CA LEU A 288 6.47 -35.52 2.51
C LEU A 288 7.97 -35.58 2.22
N ASP A 289 8.36 -35.60 0.94
CA ASP A 289 9.77 -35.58 0.54
C ASP A 289 10.44 -34.27 0.97
N SER A 290 9.75 -33.12 0.90
CA SER A 290 10.28 -31.83 1.35
C SER A 290 10.51 -31.79 2.87
N VAL A 291 9.61 -32.37 3.68
CA VAL A 291 9.79 -32.46 5.14
C VAL A 291 10.97 -33.37 5.47
N LEU A 292 11.05 -34.54 4.83
CA LEU A 292 12.09 -35.54 5.10
C LEU A 292 13.49 -35.12 4.60
N SER A 293 13.55 -34.34 3.52
CA SER A 293 14.82 -33.94 2.88
C SER A 293 15.43 -32.66 3.48
N ASN A 294 14.72 -31.95 4.35
CA ASN A 294 15.18 -30.71 4.99
C ASN A 294 15.45 -30.93 6.50
N PRO A 295 16.71 -31.16 6.93
CA PRO A 295 17.03 -31.45 8.31
C PRO A 295 16.68 -30.31 9.27
N GLN A 296 16.14 -30.65 10.44
CA GLN A 296 15.79 -29.71 11.51
C GLN A 296 16.58 -30.06 12.78
N LYS A 297 16.92 -29.04 13.59
CA LYS A 297 17.46 -29.25 14.94
C LYS A 297 16.36 -29.63 15.93
N THR A 298 15.16 -29.13 15.70
CA THR A 298 13.94 -29.44 16.41
C THR A 298 13.60 -30.92 16.20
N PRO A 299 13.58 -31.74 17.27
CA PRO A 299 13.09 -33.10 17.17
C PRO A 299 11.62 -33.08 16.74
N PHE A 300 11.27 -33.89 15.76
CA PHE A 300 9.90 -34.00 15.28
C PHE A 300 9.52 -35.42 14.91
N GLU A 301 8.22 -35.68 14.89
CA GLU A 301 7.62 -36.90 14.35
C GLU A 301 6.67 -36.53 13.21
N LEU A 302 6.84 -37.15 12.04
CA LEU A 302 5.96 -36.93 10.89
C LEU A 302 4.80 -37.93 10.94
N VAL A 303 3.63 -37.44 11.33
CA VAL A 303 2.39 -38.19 11.49
C VAL A 303 1.53 -37.98 10.24
N VAL A 304 1.46 -39.00 9.38
CA VAL A 304 0.64 -38.98 8.17
C VAL A 304 -0.67 -39.72 8.44
N ILE A 305 -1.79 -39.10 8.09
CA ILE A 305 -3.12 -39.66 8.35
C ILE A 305 -3.88 -39.82 7.04
N ASP A 306 -4.03 -41.06 6.58
CA ASP A 306 -4.83 -41.39 5.41
C ASP A 306 -6.33 -41.34 5.76
N ASP A 307 -7.04 -40.35 5.24
CA ASP A 307 -8.47 -40.14 5.46
C ASP A 307 -9.33 -40.98 4.51
N ALA A 308 -9.02 -42.27 4.44
CA ALA A 308 -9.63 -43.23 3.53
C ALA A 308 -9.50 -42.84 2.04
N SER A 309 -8.29 -42.46 1.60
CA SER A 309 -7.99 -42.09 0.21
C SER A 309 -8.48 -43.16 -0.79
N PRO A 310 -9.06 -42.78 -1.94
CA PRO A 310 -9.40 -43.76 -2.98
C PRO A 310 -8.17 -44.19 -3.81
N ASP A 311 -7.11 -43.38 -3.81
CA ASP A 311 -5.89 -43.58 -4.60
C ASP A 311 -4.99 -44.69 -4.02
N GLN A 312 -4.87 -45.80 -4.76
CA GLN A 312 -4.05 -46.95 -4.37
C GLN A 312 -2.55 -46.67 -4.46
N ALA A 313 -2.11 -45.81 -5.39
CA ALA A 313 -0.71 -45.47 -5.54
C ALA A 313 -0.24 -44.58 -4.39
N LEU A 314 -1.08 -43.63 -3.95
CA LEU A 314 -0.87 -42.88 -2.71
C LEU A 314 -0.74 -43.80 -1.50
N LYS A 315 -1.68 -44.74 -1.33
CA LYS A 315 -1.64 -45.72 -0.24
C LYS A 315 -0.35 -46.53 -0.22
N ALA A 316 0.07 -47.03 -1.38
CA ALA A 316 1.30 -47.80 -1.50
C ALA A 316 2.54 -46.95 -1.14
N TYR A 317 2.57 -45.69 -1.54
CA TYR A 317 3.67 -44.77 -1.23
C TYR A 317 3.79 -44.48 0.28
N ILE A 318 2.69 -44.12 0.94
CA ILE A 318 2.72 -43.86 2.40
C ILE A 318 2.96 -45.15 3.21
N GLU A 319 2.50 -46.32 2.75
CA GLU A 319 2.87 -47.61 3.38
C GLU A 319 4.35 -47.90 3.26
N HIS A 320 4.96 -47.57 2.12
CA HIS A 320 6.39 -47.74 1.92
C HIS A 320 7.19 -46.86 2.90
N LEU A 321 6.82 -45.58 3.03
CA LEU A 321 7.45 -44.67 4.00
C LEU A 321 7.28 -45.14 5.45
N ALA A 322 6.10 -45.65 5.80
CA ALA A 322 5.83 -46.18 7.13
C ALA A 322 6.67 -47.43 7.44
N LYS A 323 6.78 -48.36 6.48
CA LYS A 323 7.65 -49.56 6.60
C LYS A 323 9.13 -49.21 6.71
N ALA A 324 9.55 -48.10 6.08
CA ALA A 324 10.91 -47.58 6.20
C ALA A 324 11.17 -46.88 7.55
N GLY A 325 10.14 -46.66 8.38
CA GLY A 325 10.25 -45.95 9.66
C GLY A 325 10.35 -44.44 9.53
N SER A 326 10.12 -43.88 8.33
CA SER A 326 10.23 -42.45 8.07
C SER A 326 9.02 -41.65 8.57
N ILE A 327 7.88 -42.31 8.77
CA ILE A 327 6.63 -41.69 9.20
C ILE A 327 5.85 -42.59 10.17
N THR A 328 5.03 -41.97 11.01
CA THR A 328 3.94 -42.64 11.73
C THR A 328 2.68 -42.55 10.88
N LEU A 329 2.14 -43.70 10.48
CA LEU A 329 0.96 -43.76 9.61
C LEU A 329 -0.31 -44.13 10.39
N LEU A 330 -1.30 -43.25 10.35
CA LEU A 330 -2.66 -43.50 10.83
C LEU A 330 -3.62 -43.66 9.64
N ARG A 331 -4.68 -44.45 9.81
CA ARG A 331 -5.71 -44.66 8.78
C ARG A 331 -7.10 -44.51 9.35
N ASN A 332 -7.92 -43.67 8.73
CA ASN A 332 -9.35 -43.60 9.03
C ASN A 332 -10.08 -44.68 8.23
N LYS A 333 -11.17 -45.20 8.81
CA LYS A 333 -12.00 -46.24 8.15
C LYS A 333 -12.87 -45.65 7.04
N ASN A 334 -13.32 -44.42 7.22
CA ASN A 334 -14.13 -43.64 6.29
C ASN A 334 -13.49 -42.24 6.19
N ASN A 335 -13.79 -41.51 5.11
CA ASN A 335 -13.43 -40.09 5.01
C ASN A 335 -14.26 -39.31 6.04
N ILE A 336 -13.57 -38.76 7.05
CA ILE A 336 -14.17 -37.93 8.11
C ILE A 336 -13.84 -36.45 7.94
N GLY A 337 -13.16 -36.11 6.85
CA GLY A 337 -12.77 -34.75 6.48
C GLY A 337 -11.57 -34.24 7.27
N PHE A 338 -11.18 -33.01 6.96
CA PHE A 338 -9.98 -32.40 7.50
C PHE A 338 -10.03 -32.31 9.02
N THR A 339 -11.10 -31.72 9.57
CA THR A 339 -11.26 -31.44 11.01
C THR A 339 -11.10 -32.70 11.86
N GLY A 340 -11.86 -33.76 11.56
CA GLY A 340 -11.78 -35.02 12.29
C GLY A 340 -10.42 -35.69 12.16
N THR A 341 -9.82 -35.61 10.97
CA THR A 341 -8.50 -36.20 10.67
C THR A 341 -7.39 -35.51 11.46
N VAL A 342 -7.31 -34.18 11.44
CA VAL A 342 -6.27 -33.44 12.18
C VAL A 342 -6.49 -33.54 13.69
N ASN A 343 -7.75 -33.56 14.17
CA ASN A 343 -8.07 -33.77 15.58
C ASN A 343 -7.52 -35.11 16.10
N ARG A 344 -7.62 -36.17 15.29
CA ARG A 344 -7.06 -37.48 15.63
C ARG A 344 -5.53 -37.43 15.73
N GLY A 345 -4.86 -36.69 14.84
CA GLY A 345 -3.42 -36.45 14.92
C GLY A 345 -3.03 -35.66 16.17
N MET A 346 -3.72 -34.56 16.44
CA MET A 346 -3.47 -33.67 17.58
C MET A 346 -3.67 -34.35 18.95
N ALA A 347 -4.48 -35.41 18.99
CA ALA A 347 -4.72 -36.23 20.18
C ALA A 347 -3.72 -37.38 20.37
N LEU A 348 -2.86 -37.67 19.38
CA LEU A 348 -1.99 -38.84 19.39
C LEU A 348 -0.97 -38.79 20.54
N HIS A 349 -0.30 -37.65 20.72
CA HIS A 349 0.69 -37.46 21.77
C HIS A 349 0.32 -36.25 22.66
N PRO A 350 -0.37 -36.50 23.79
CA PRO A 350 -0.58 -35.48 24.80
C PRO A 350 0.77 -34.92 25.26
N GLY A 351 0.87 -33.58 25.34
CA GLY A 351 2.11 -32.90 25.78
C GLY A 351 3.03 -32.42 24.65
N ARG A 352 2.75 -32.75 23.38
CA ARG A 352 3.53 -32.24 22.24
C ARG A 352 2.87 -31.07 21.55
N ASP A 353 3.68 -30.07 21.20
CA ASP A 353 3.27 -29.04 20.25
C ASP A 353 3.05 -29.69 18.88
N VAL A 354 2.19 -29.09 18.05
CA VAL A 354 1.81 -29.67 16.76
C VAL A 354 2.00 -28.67 15.62
N VAL A 355 2.29 -29.18 14.43
CA VAL A 355 2.19 -28.45 13.15
C VAL A 355 1.14 -29.17 12.31
N LEU A 356 0.08 -28.46 11.96
CA LEU A 356 -0.84 -28.89 10.91
C LEU A 356 -0.23 -28.45 9.58
N LEU A 357 0.02 -29.40 8.68
CA LEU A 357 0.64 -29.13 7.39
C LEU A 357 -0.19 -29.80 6.29
N ASN A 358 -0.71 -29.01 5.36
CA ASN A 358 -1.47 -29.56 4.24
C ASN A 358 -0.58 -30.42 3.33
N SER A 359 -1.17 -31.46 2.73
CA SER A 359 -0.47 -32.40 1.85
C SER A 359 0.00 -31.80 0.53
N ASP A 360 -0.39 -30.57 0.20
CA ASP A 360 -0.02 -29.84 -1.02
C ASP A 360 0.90 -28.64 -0.74
N THR A 361 1.72 -28.76 0.30
CA THR A 361 2.73 -27.78 0.68
C THR A 361 4.14 -28.24 0.34
N GLU A 362 5.08 -27.30 0.26
CA GLU A 362 6.51 -27.60 0.17
C GLU A 362 7.27 -26.71 1.16
N VAL A 363 8.05 -27.34 2.03
CA VAL A 363 8.87 -26.68 3.06
C VAL A 363 10.35 -26.72 2.68
N ALA A 364 11.16 -25.80 3.21
CA ALA A 364 12.59 -25.76 2.90
C ALA A 364 13.47 -25.29 4.06
N ASN A 365 14.77 -25.61 3.95
CA ASN A 365 15.80 -25.22 4.91
C ASN A 365 15.39 -25.58 6.36
N ASN A 366 15.68 -24.72 7.33
CA ASN A 366 15.39 -24.89 8.76
C ASN A 366 14.03 -24.27 9.17
N TRP A 367 12.99 -24.47 8.35
CA TRP A 367 11.65 -23.90 8.55
C TRP A 367 11.05 -24.20 9.93
N LEU A 368 11.10 -25.46 10.38
CA LEU A 368 10.52 -25.87 11.66
C LEU A 368 11.26 -25.24 12.83
N ASP A 369 12.59 -25.15 12.73
CA ASP A 369 13.41 -24.49 13.76
C ASP A 369 13.02 -23.02 13.92
N ARG A 370 12.77 -22.32 12.81
CA ARG A 370 12.35 -20.91 12.84
C ARG A 370 10.93 -20.73 13.36
N ILE A 371 9.98 -21.57 12.95
CA ILE A 371 8.61 -21.57 13.49
C ILE A 371 8.61 -21.87 14.98
N ARG A 372 9.38 -22.86 15.44
CA ARG A 372 9.50 -23.19 16.86
C ARG A 372 10.15 -22.05 17.66
N ARG A 373 11.20 -21.42 17.12
CA ARG A 373 11.81 -20.22 17.73
C ARG A 373 10.77 -19.10 17.89
N CYS A 374 9.92 -18.88 16.88
CA CYS A 374 8.81 -17.95 16.97
C CYS A 374 7.84 -18.33 18.09
N ALA A 375 7.43 -19.60 18.18
CA ALA A 375 6.54 -20.11 19.24
C ALA A 375 7.10 -19.90 20.66
N LEU A 376 8.41 -20.05 20.83
CA LEU A 376 9.10 -19.91 22.12
C LEU A 376 9.44 -18.46 22.47
N SER A 377 9.30 -17.51 21.54
CA SER A 377 9.65 -16.09 21.76
C SER A 377 8.75 -15.39 22.79
N ALA A 378 7.54 -15.90 23.03
CA ALA A 378 6.65 -15.42 24.08
C ALA A 378 5.75 -16.54 24.64
N PRO A 379 5.41 -16.50 25.94
CA PRO A 379 4.62 -17.55 26.58
C PRO A 379 3.20 -17.64 26.01
N LYS A 380 2.60 -16.50 25.61
CA LYS A 380 1.20 -16.37 25.17
C LYS A 380 1.00 -16.39 23.65
N ILE A 381 2.00 -16.75 22.86
CA ILE A 381 1.76 -17.10 21.44
C ILE A 381 1.08 -18.46 21.43
N GLY A 382 -0.12 -18.56 20.85
CA GLY A 382 -0.88 -19.80 20.73
C GLY A 382 -0.63 -20.49 19.40
N THR A 383 -0.65 -19.71 18.31
CA THR A 383 -0.52 -20.24 16.95
C THR A 383 0.45 -19.44 16.10
N ILE A 384 1.09 -20.10 15.15
CA ILE A 384 2.08 -19.50 14.24
C ILE A 384 1.79 -19.96 12.82
N THR A 385 1.82 -19.01 11.88
CA THR A 385 1.69 -19.26 10.44
C THR A 385 2.89 -18.62 9.71
N PRO A 386 3.55 -19.29 8.75
CA PRO A 386 4.60 -18.68 7.93
C PRO A 386 4.01 -17.88 6.74
N PHE A 387 4.84 -17.14 6.01
CA PHE A 387 4.44 -16.62 4.70
C PHE A 387 4.21 -17.76 3.69
N SER A 388 3.37 -17.52 2.70
CA SER A 388 3.16 -18.43 1.57
C SER A 388 2.78 -17.70 0.29
N ASN A 389 2.86 -18.37 -0.84
CA ASN A 389 2.29 -17.89 -2.11
C ASN A 389 0.75 -17.88 -2.10
N ASN A 390 0.12 -18.78 -1.34
CA ASN A 390 -1.34 -18.89 -1.24
C ASN A 390 -1.80 -19.02 0.21
N ALA A 391 -1.86 -17.90 0.94
CA ALA A 391 -2.24 -17.90 2.36
C ALA A 391 -3.00 -16.64 2.80
N THR A 392 -3.81 -16.03 1.95
CA THR A 392 -4.68 -14.89 2.29
C THR A 392 -3.92 -13.73 2.99
N ILE A 393 -4.13 -13.51 4.29
CA ILE A 393 -3.46 -12.50 5.11
C ILE A 393 -1.95 -12.78 5.34
N CYS A 394 -1.47 -13.95 4.94
CA CYS A 394 -0.04 -14.32 4.95
C CYS A 394 0.52 -14.50 3.52
N SER A 395 -0.18 -14.02 2.49
CA SER A 395 0.25 -14.16 1.09
C SER A 395 1.43 -13.26 0.73
N TYR A 396 2.30 -13.79 -0.11
CA TYR A 396 3.46 -13.14 -0.72
C TYR A 396 3.59 -13.55 -2.20
N PRO A 397 4.01 -12.65 -3.13
CA PRO A 397 4.34 -11.24 -2.92
C PRO A 397 3.12 -10.33 -2.77
N VAL A 398 2.02 -10.65 -3.45
CA VAL A 398 0.82 -9.82 -3.40
C VAL A 398 -0.07 -10.28 -2.25
N PHE A 399 -0.35 -9.35 -1.34
CA PHE A 399 -1.17 -9.56 -0.15
C PHE A 399 -2.60 -9.94 -0.53
N CYS A 400 -3.21 -10.90 0.21
CA CYS A 400 -4.57 -11.38 0.00
C CYS A 400 -4.86 -11.96 -1.39
N GLN A 401 -3.85 -12.49 -2.09
CA GLN A 401 -4.01 -13.14 -3.39
C GLN A 401 -3.35 -14.52 -3.43
N GLU A 402 -3.78 -15.34 -4.38
CA GLU A 402 -3.03 -16.50 -4.81
C GLU A 402 -1.88 -16.02 -5.71
N ASN A 403 -0.67 -16.48 -5.42
CA ASN A 403 0.52 -16.08 -6.15
C ASN A 403 1.21 -17.32 -6.75
N CYS A 404 1.85 -17.13 -7.89
CA CYS A 404 2.89 -18.04 -8.34
C CYS A 404 4.19 -17.75 -7.58
N LEU A 405 5.09 -18.73 -7.54
CA LEU A 405 6.47 -18.45 -7.15
C LEU A 405 7.06 -17.41 -8.13
N PRO A 406 7.85 -16.45 -7.62
CA PRO A 406 8.59 -15.54 -8.45
C PRO A 406 9.44 -16.22 -9.53
N GLN A 407 9.48 -15.64 -10.73
CA GLN A 407 10.28 -16.19 -11.83
C GLN A 407 11.76 -16.33 -11.43
N GLY A 408 12.31 -17.53 -11.62
CA GLY A 408 13.71 -17.85 -11.32
C GLY A 408 14.00 -18.17 -9.85
N TRP A 409 12.97 -18.26 -9.01
CA TRP A 409 13.08 -18.66 -7.61
C TRP A 409 12.42 -20.02 -7.40
N ASP A 410 13.07 -20.88 -6.62
CA ASP A 410 12.50 -22.09 -6.04
C ASP A 410 12.16 -21.85 -4.55
N VAL A 411 11.47 -22.81 -3.92
CA VAL A 411 11.03 -22.68 -2.52
C VAL A 411 12.23 -22.48 -1.58
N GLY A 412 13.32 -23.23 -1.79
CA GLY A 412 14.49 -23.19 -0.91
C GLY A 412 15.29 -21.89 -0.98
N SER A 413 15.51 -21.37 -2.18
CA SER A 413 16.16 -20.07 -2.39
C SER A 413 15.31 -18.93 -1.87
N LEU A 414 13.99 -18.97 -2.09
CA LEU A 414 13.07 -17.95 -1.60
C LEU A 414 12.99 -17.95 -0.07
N ASP A 415 12.81 -19.11 0.55
CA ASP A 415 12.77 -19.23 2.02
C ASP A 415 14.10 -18.79 2.67
N ARG A 416 15.25 -19.06 2.04
CA ARG A 416 16.54 -18.53 2.52
C ARG A 416 16.55 -17.01 2.48
N LEU A 417 16.01 -16.40 1.42
CA LEU A 417 15.91 -14.95 1.34
C LEU A 417 15.01 -14.36 2.43
N PHE A 418 13.89 -15.03 2.75
CA PHE A 418 13.05 -14.65 3.89
C PHE A 418 13.82 -14.71 5.20
N SER A 419 14.57 -15.80 5.41
CA SER A 419 15.43 -16.00 6.59
C SER A 419 16.46 -14.88 6.75
N ASP A 420 17.12 -14.50 5.66
CA ASP A 420 18.18 -13.48 5.66
C ASP A 420 17.61 -12.07 5.82
N THR A 421 16.46 -11.80 5.20
CA THR A 421 15.90 -10.43 5.13
C THR A 421 15.06 -10.07 6.35
N ASN A 422 14.28 -11.02 6.86
CA ASN A 422 13.30 -10.78 7.92
C ASN A 422 13.67 -11.45 9.24
N SER A 423 14.95 -11.79 9.44
CA SER A 423 15.43 -12.61 10.56
C SER A 423 14.76 -12.27 11.91
N GLY A 424 14.05 -13.23 12.49
CA GLY A 424 13.39 -13.08 13.77
C GLY A 424 12.11 -12.23 13.79
N ALA A 425 11.65 -11.71 12.65
CA ALA A 425 10.46 -10.87 12.58
C ALA A 425 9.19 -11.65 12.91
N ILE A 426 8.31 -11.04 13.69
CA ILE A 426 7.03 -11.59 14.14
C ILE A 426 5.98 -10.48 14.02
N ILE A 427 4.83 -10.80 13.43
CA ILE A 427 3.69 -9.87 13.30
C ILE A 427 2.45 -10.51 13.91
N ASP A 428 1.72 -9.80 14.76
CA ASP A 428 0.43 -10.29 15.25
C ASP A 428 -0.60 -10.33 14.11
N ILE A 429 -1.32 -11.44 14.01
CA ILE A 429 -2.39 -11.67 13.04
C ILE A 429 -3.70 -12.02 13.79
N PRO A 430 -4.88 -11.67 13.25
CA PRO A 430 -6.16 -11.92 13.92
C PRO A 430 -6.50 -13.43 14.02
N THR A 431 -5.97 -14.24 13.11
CA THR A 431 -6.18 -15.69 13.05
C THR A 431 -4.99 -16.32 12.32
N ALA A 432 -4.65 -17.58 12.65
CA ALA A 432 -3.79 -18.39 11.81
C ALA A 432 -4.47 -18.76 10.49
N VAL A 433 -3.67 -19.20 9.51
CA VAL A 433 -4.12 -19.76 8.23
C VAL A 433 -3.74 -21.24 8.18
N GLY A 434 -4.72 -22.12 7.94
CA GLY A 434 -4.61 -23.56 8.19
C GLY A 434 -3.67 -24.38 7.30
N PHE A 435 -3.11 -23.81 6.23
CA PHE A 435 -2.22 -24.55 5.31
C PHE A 435 -0.92 -25.04 5.97
N CYS A 436 -0.40 -24.23 6.91
CA CYS A 436 0.75 -24.51 7.74
C CYS A 436 0.56 -23.75 9.06
N MET A 437 0.18 -24.46 10.11
CA MET A 437 -0.20 -23.87 11.40
C MET A 437 0.46 -24.62 12.54
N TYR A 438 1.38 -23.96 13.24
CA TYR A 438 1.91 -24.46 14.51
C TYR A 438 0.94 -24.10 15.63
N ILE A 439 0.67 -25.03 16.54
CA ILE A 439 -0.17 -24.83 17.72
C ILE A 439 0.62 -25.27 18.95
N LYS A 440 0.81 -24.34 19.88
CA LYS A 440 1.42 -24.65 21.17
C LYS A 440 0.49 -25.53 22.01
N ARG A 441 1.06 -26.55 22.63
CA ARG A 441 0.38 -27.52 23.46
C ARG A 441 -0.40 -26.88 24.61
N PRO A 442 0.14 -25.92 25.38
CA PRO A 442 -0.64 -25.24 26.42
C PRO A 442 -1.88 -24.49 25.90
N CYS A 443 -1.84 -23.98 24.66
CA CYS A 443 -3.01 -23.36 24.02
C CYS A 443 -4.04 -24.43 23.68
N LEU A 444 -3.60 -25.49 23.00
CA LEU A 444 -4.48 -26.59 22.58
C LEU A 444 -5.08 -27.37 23.77
N ASP A 445 -4.36 -27.51 24.89
CA ASP A 445 -4.87 -28.13 26.12
C ASP A 445 -5.92 -27.27 26.81
N GLN A 446 -5.77 -25.94 26.77
CA GLN A 446 -6.74 -25.03 27.36
C GLN A 446 -8.03 -24.94 26.52
N LEU A 447 -7.90 -24.93 25.19
CA LEU A 447 -9.03 -24.69 24.29
C LEU A 447 -9.71 -25.98 23.82
N GLY A 448 -9.00 -27.10 23.83
CA GLY A 448 -9.44 -28.36 23.25
C GLY A 448 -9.23 -28.41 21.73
N LEU A 449 -9.64 -29.53 21.14
CA LEU A 449 -9.53 -29.79 19.69
C LEU A 449 -10.51 -28.92 18.87
N PHE A 450 -10.39 -28.97 17.54
CA PHE A 450 -11.27 -28.22 16.64
C PHE A 450 -12.73 -28.71 16.73
N ASP A 451 -13.68 -27.79 16.51
CA ASP A 451 -15.12 -28.06 16.61
C ASP A 451 -15.66 -28.83 15.40
N GLU A 452 -15.45 -30.15 15.42
CA GLU A 452 -15.94 -31.08 14.40
C GLU A 452 -17.46 -31.01 14.21
N LYS A 453 -18.23 -30.68 15.27
CA LYS A 453 -19.70 -30.64 15.19
C LYS A 453 -20.19 -29.48 14.33
N SER A 454 -19.52 -28.34 14.43
CA SER A 454 -19.90 -27.12 13.71
C SER A 454 -19.32 -27.08 12.29
N PHE A 455 -18.10 -27.58 12.09
CA PHE A 455 -17.37 -27.43 10.83
C PHE A 455 -17.26 -28.72 9.99
N GLY A 456 -17.64 -29.88 10.53
CA GLY A 456 -17.74 -31.14 9.78
C GLY A 456 -16.47 -31.47 8.99
N LEU A 457 -16.58 -31.47 7.65
CA LEU A 457 -15.48 -31.86 6.76
C LEU A 457 -14.35 -30.81 6.64
N GLY A 458 -14.53 -29.59 7.16
CA GLY A 458 -13.51 -28.53 7.22
C GLY A 458 -14.03 -27.15 6.80
N TYR A 459 -13.08 -26.21 6.72
CA TYR A 459 -13.24 -24.77 6.50
C TYR A 459 -13.81 -23.99 7.69
N GLY A 460 -12.93 -23.22 8.36
CA GLY A 460 -13.30 -22.25 9.40
C GLY A 460 -13.08 -22.76 10.83
N GLU A 461 -12.78 -24.05 11.00
CA GLU A 461 -12.48 -24.65 12.29
C GLU A 461 -11.22 -24.07 12.94
N GLU A 462 -10.21 -23.75 12.15
CA GLU A 462 -8.97 -23.13 12.62
C GLU A 462 -9.20 -21.67 12.99
N ASN A 463 -10.10 -20.99 12.28
CA ASN A 463 -10.49 -19.62 12.59
C ASN A 463 -11.31 -19.57 13.89
N ASP A 464 -12.27 -20.47 14.08
CA ASP A 464 -13.02 -20.60 15.33
C ASP A 464 -12.09 -20.88 16.52
N PHE A 465 -11.15 -21.81 16.36
CA PHE A 465 -10.11 -22.07 17.36
C PHE A 465 -9.31 -20.81 17.70
N CYS A 466 -8.85 -20.08 16.68
CA CYS A 466 -8.12 -18.83 16.88
C CYS A 466 -8.96 -17.78 17.61
N MET A 467 -10.22 -17.62 17.25
CA MET A 467 -11.09 -16.64 17.89
C MET A 467 -11.39 -17.00 19.36
N LYS A 468 -11.57 -18.28 19.67
CA LYS A 468 -11.70 -18.77 21.06
C LYS A 468 -10.39 -18.56 21.85
N ALA A 469 -9.25 -18.88 21.24
CA ALA A 469 -7.94 -18.70 21.84
C ALA A 469 -7.62 -17.22 22.11
N ALA A 470 -7.96 -16.31 21.20
CA ALA A 470 -7.80 -14.87 21.39
C ALA A 470 -8.62 -14.35 22.59
N LYS A 471 -9.87 -14.81 22.73
CA LYS A 471 -10.72 -14.51 23.91
C LYS A 471 -10.13 -15.06 25.21
N ALA A 472 -9.33 -16.13 25.15
CA ALA A 472 -8.58 -16.69 26.27
C ALA A 472 -7.20 -16.04 26.49
N GLY A 473 -6.87 -14.98 25.76
CA GLY A 473 -5.64 -14.20 25.89
C GLY A 473 -4.43 -14.77 25.15
N TRP A 474 -4.64 -15.69 24.20
CA TRP A 474 -3.59 -16.16 23.30
C TRP A 474 -3.42 -15.23 22.10
N ARG A 475 -2.19 -15.14 21.60
CA ARG A 475 -1.81 -14.38 20.41
C ARG A 475 -1.58 -15.32 19.24
N HIS A 476 -1.93 -14.86 18.04
CA HIS A 476 -1.63 -15.57 16.79
C HIS A 476 -0.63 -14.73 16.02
N VAL A 477 0.39 -15.34 15.47
CA VAL A 477 1.49 -14.59 14.84
C VAL A 477 1.89 -15.15 13.48
N LEU A 478 2.31 -14.26 12.61
CA LEU A 478 3.03 -14.55 11.37
C LEU A 478 4.53 -14.67 11.69
N CYS A 479 5.14 -15.79 11.29
CA CYS A 479 6.61 -15.98 11.31
C CYS A 479 7.20 -15.31 10.07
N GLY A 480 7.75 -14.10 10.24
CA GLY A 480 8.13 -13.23 9.12
C GLY A 480 9.35 -13.69 8.32
N ASP A 481 10.15 -14.61 8.87
CA ASP A 481 11.41 -15.12 8.31
C ASP A 481 11.32 -16.55 7.79
N THR A 482 10.10 -17.06 7.56
CA THR A 482 9.87 -18.40 7.03
C THR A 482 8.84 -18.35 5.90
N PHE A 483 9.15 -19.03 4.80
CA PHE A 483 8.25 -19.18 3.65
C PHE A 483 7.96 -20.66 3.39
N VAL A 484 6.69 -20.98 3.19
CA VAL A 484 6.22 -22.33 2.85
C VAL A 484 5.34 -22.22 1.61
N TYR A 485 5.65 -22.98 0.57
CA TYR A 485 4.82 -23.01 -0.63
C TYR A 485 3.53 -23.80 -0.37
N HIS A 486 2.44 -23.36 -0.99
CA HIS A 486 1.13 -23.99 -0.92
C HIS A 486 0.50 -23.98 -2.30
N ALA A 487 0.23 -25.17 -2.86
CA ALA A 487 -0.36 -25.29 -4.20
C ALA A 487 -1.82 -24.82 -4.22
N GLY A 488 -2.58 -25.07 -3.15
CA GLY A 488 -3.98 -24.63 -2.97
C GLY A 488 -5.04 -25.60 -3.47
N GLY A 489 -4.64 -26.80 -3.93
CA GLY A 489 -5.48 -27.79 -4.60
C GLY A 489 -6.25 -27.26 -5.83
N ILE A 490 -6.82 -28.14 -6.65
CA ILE A 490 -7.60 -27.72 -7.84
C ILE A 490 -8.90 -27.03 -7.37
N SER A 491 -8.92 -25.70 -7.47
CA SER A 491 -9.93 -24.77 -6.95
C SER A 491 -11.29 -24.74 -7.67
N PHE A 492 -11.72 -25.84 -8.32
CA PHE A 492 -12.94 -25.82 -9.17
C PHE A 492 -13.89 -27.00 -8.92
N SER A 493 -13.95 -27.55 -7.71
CA SER A 493 -15.05 -28.46 -7.35
C SER A 493 -16.16 -27.68 -6.62
N GLU A 494 -17.40 -27.79 -7.11
CA GLU A 494 -18.57 -27.14 -6.50
C GLU A 494 -18.72 -27.50 -5.00
N SER A 495 -18.29 -28.70 -4.61
CA SER A 495 -18.27 -29.15 -3.21
C SER A 495 -17.34 -28.31 -2.32
N LYS A 496 -16.18 -27.84 -2.83
CA LYS A 496 -15.23 -27.02 -2.07
C LYS A 496 -15.81 -25.64 -1.76
N GLU A 497 -16.38 -24.98 -2.76
CA GLU A 497 -17.02 -23.66 -2.59
C GLU A 497 -18.20 -23.73 -1.62
N HIS A 498 -18.99 -24.81 -1.69
CA HIS A 498 -20.11 -25.02 -0.78
C HIS A 498 -19.66 -25.13 0.69
N LEU A 499 -18.63 -25.94 0.97
CA LEU A 499 -18.09 -26.10 2.31
C LEU A 499 -17.47 -24.80 2.84
N GLN A 500 -16.71 -24.07 2.01
CA GLN A 500 -16.16 -22.75 2.37
C GLN A 500 -17.25 -21.76 2.77
N LYS A 501 -18.35 -21.72 2.00
CA LYS A 501 -19.48 -20.85 2.29
C LYS A 501 -20.17 -21.23 3.61
N GLN A 502 -20.47 -22.51 3.80
CA GLN A 502 -21.08 -23.02 5.03
C GLN A 502 -20.20 -22.76 6.26
N GLY A 503 -18.89 -23.00 6.13
CA GLY A 503 -17.89 -22.71 7.16
C GLY A 503 -17.86 -21.24 7.52
N THR A 504 -17.85 -20.35 6.52
CA THR A 504 -17.90 -18.89 6.72
C THR A 504 -19.18 -18.43 7.43
N GLU A 505 -20.34 -18.95 7.02
CA GLU A 505 -21.62 -18.62 7.67
C GLU A 505 -21.65 -19.08 9.14
N THR A 506 -21.12 -20.27 9.41
CA THR A 506 -21.00 -20.82 10.77
C THR A 506 -20.04 -20.00 11.62
N LEU A 507 -18.87 -19.65 11.08
CA LEU A 507 -17.86 -18.83 11.74
C LEU A 507 -18.41 -17.44 12.12
N ILE A 508 -19.10 -16.76 11.19
CA ILE A 508 -19.73 -15.45 11.46
C ILE A 508 -20.81 -15.56 12.54
N LYS A 509 -21.56 -16.67 12.57
CA LYS A 509 -22.58 -16.90 13.61
C LYS A 509 -21.96 -17.10 14.99
N LEU A 510 -20.84 -17.81 15.09
CA LEU A 510 -20.11 -18.05 16.34
C LEU A 510 -19.29 -16.83 16.79
N HIS A 511 -18.76 -16.08 15.84
CA HIS A 511 -17.86 -14.94 16.03
C HIS A 511 -18.26 -13.74 15.16
N PRO A 512 -19.28 -12.97 15.57
CA PRO A 512 -19.78 -11.83 14.78
C PRO A 512 -18.74 -10.74 14.50
N ASP A 513 -17.71 -10.64 15.35
CA ASP A 513 -16.59 -9.69 15.26
C ASP A 513 -15.48 -10.13 14.29
N TYR A 514 -15.49 -11.39 13.84
CA TYR A 514 -14.44 -11.97 12.99
C TYR A 514 -14.15 -11.12 11.74
N MET A 515 -15.21 -10.75 11.00
CA MET A 515 -15.05 -9.98 9.76
C MET A 515 -14.48 -8.58 9.98
N ASP A 516 -14.75 -7.98 11.14
CA ASP A 516 -14.22 -6.65 11.48
C ASP A 516 -12.74 -6.74 11.85
N CYS A 517 -12.34 -7.77 12.59
CA CYS A 517 -10.93 -8.07 12.88
C CYS A 517 -10.12 -8.29 11.61
N ILE A 518 -10.64 -9.11 10.68
CA ILE A 518 -9.98 -9.36 9.38
C ILE A 518 -9.90 -8.09 8.55
N ARG A 519 -11.00 -7.33 8.43
CA ARG A 519 -11.00 -6.06 7.67
C ARG A 519 -9.99 -5.07 8.21
N LYS A 520 -9.92 -4.91 9.53
CA LYS A 520 -8.94 -4.04 10.18
C LYS A 520 -7.51 -4.46 9.83
N HIS A 521 -7.19 -5.74 9.98
CA HIS A 521 -5.87 -6.28 9.66
C HIS A 521 -5.49 -6.08 8.19
N VAL A 522 -6.44 -6.31 7.27
CA VAL A 522 -6.21 -6.10 5.82
C VAL A 522 -5.98 -4.63 5.48
N MET A 523 -6.69 -3.71 6.15
CA MET A 523 -6.50 -2.27 5.96
C MET A 523 -5.16 -1.76 6.51
N GLU A 524 -4.73 -2.29 7.65
CA GLU A 524 -3.47 -1.91 8.31
C GLU A 524 -2.25 -2.52 7.60
N ASP A 525 -2.40 -3.74 7.08
CA ASP A 525 -1.36 -4.51 6.41
C ASP A 525 0.01 -4.46 7.14
N PRO A 526 0.07 -4.94 8.40
CA PRO A 526 1.26 -4.78 9.25
C PRO A 526 2.49 -5.53 8.69
N ALA A 527 2.28 -6.54 7.85
CA ALA A 527 3.35 -7.31 7.23
C ALA A 527 3.90 -6.69 5.92
N ARG A 528 3.38 -5.52 5.49
CA ARG A 528 3.79 -4.83 4.26
C ARG A 528 5.30 -4.61 4.16
N GLN A 529 5.92 -4.14 5.23
CA GLN A 529 7.36 -3.84 5.22
C GLN A 529 8.21 -5.10 5.07
N LEU A 530 7.78 -6.23 5.64
CA LEU A 530 8.47 -7.51 5.50
C LEU A 530 8.42 -8.02 4.06
N ARG A 531 7.28 -7.88 3.37
CA ARG A 531 7.17 -8.25 1.95
C ARG A 531 8.01 -7.35 1.06
N LEU A 532 7.94 -6.03 1.27
CA LEU A 532 8.73 -5.06 0.52
C LEU A 532 10.24 -5.28 0.71
N ALA A 533 10.67 -5.68 1.90
CA ALA A 533 12.07 -5.99 2.18
C ALA A 533 12.54 -7.18 1.33
N VAL A 534 11.75 -8.27 1.29
CA VAL A 534 12.06 -9.46 0.49
C VAL A 534 12.02 -9.14 -1.00
N ASP A 535 11.03 -8.39 -1.49
CA ASP A 535 10.97 -7.94 -2.89
C ASP A 535 12.22 -7.13 -3.28
N SER A 536 12.61 -6.19 -2.43
CA SER A 536 13.82 -5.37 -2.65
C SER A 536 15.08 -6.24 -2.64
N ALA A 537 15.14 -7.26 -1.80
CA ALA A 537 16.26 -8.20 -1.75
C ALA A 537 16.31 -9.08 -3.01
N ARG A 538 15.17 -9.55 -3.51
CA ARG A 538 15.07 -10.29 -4.79
C ARG A 538 15.55 -9.45 -5.96
N GLU A 539 15.11 -8.20 -6.05
CA GLU A 539 15.50 -7.26 -7.11
C GLU A 539 17.02 -7.01 -7.13
N ARG A 540 17.64 -6.84 -5.96
CA ARG A 540 19.10 -6.70 -5.83
C ARG A 540 19.86 -7.93 -6.35
N ILE A 541 19.36 -9.13 -6.05
CA ILE A 541 19.99 -10.38 -6.51
C ILE A 541 19.83 -10.53 -8.04
N SER A 542 18.64 -10.25 -8.57
CA SER A 542 18.37 -10.30 -10.02
C SER A 542 19.22 -9.29 -10.80
N THR A 543 19.45 -8.09 -10.27
CA THR A 543 20.30 -7.06 -10.91
C THR A 543 21.79 -7.37 -10.82
N THR A 544 22.25 -7.92 -9.69
CA THR A 544 23.66 -8.33 -9.51
C THR A 544 24.02 -9.54 -10.39
N GLY A 545 23.09 -10.48 -10.59
CA GLY A 545 23.24 -11.60 -11.52
C GLY A 545 23.30 -11.19 -13.00
N GLN A 546 22.64 -10.09 -13.37
CA GLN A 546 22.72 -9.54 -14.74
C GLN A 546 24.04 -8.80 -15.03
N GLY A 547 24.82 -8.44 -14.01
CA GLY A 547 26.16 -7.85 -14.16
C GLY A 547 27.21 -8.81 -14.74
N LEU A 548 27.00 -10.13 -14.60
CA LEU A 548 27.89 -11.18 -15.11
C LEU A 548 27.44 -11.78 -16.45
N VAL A 549 26.22 -11.49 -16.92
CA VAL A 549 25.66 -12.03 -18.18
C VAL A 549 25.60 -10.99 -19.32
N LYS A 550 25.87 -9.71 -19.04
CA LYS A 550 25.87 -8.62 -20.06
C LYS A 550 27.04 -8.64 -21.08
N LYS A 551 27.74 -9.76 -21.27
CA LYS A 551 28.68 -9.95 -22.40
C LYS A 551 28.22 -10.92 -23.48
N SER A 552 27.06 -11.58 -23.36
CA SER A 552 26.59 -12.44 -24.45
C SER A 552 25.08 -12.62 -24.45
N CYS A 553 24.35 -11.63 -24.97
CA CYS A 553 23.05 -11.81 -25.66
C CYS A 553 22.52 -10.45 -26.13
N ALA A 554 23.29 -9.79 -27.00
CA ALA A 554 22.70 -8.87 -27.96
C ALA A 554 22.21 -9.73 -29.13
N LYS A 555 20.93 -9.57 -29.50
CA LYS A 555 20.15 -10.35 -30.48
C LYS A 555 19.53 -11.61 -29.90
N LEU A 556 18.25 -11.49 -29.51
CA LEU A 556 17.16 -12.34 -30.01
C LEU A 556 15.81 -11.77 -29.54
N LEU A 557 15.10 -11.24 -30.54
CA LEU A 557 13.66 -11.36 -30.76
C LEU A 557 12.71 -10.35 -30.08
N GLU A 558 12.53 -9.26 -30.82
CA GLU A 558 11.22 -8.91 -31.40
C GLU A 558 10.29 -10.15 -31.54
N LYS A 559 9.23 -10.19 -30.75
CA LYS A 559 7.88 -10.58 -31.14
C LYS A 559 6.93 -10.26 -29.99
N VAL A 560 6.52 -9.00 -29.97
CA VAL A 560 5.38 -8.51 -29.20
C VAL A 560 4.13 -9.18 -29.75
N CYS A 561 3.52 -10.07 -28.96
CA CYS A 561 2.15 -10.54 -29.16
C CYS A 561 1.33 -10.00 -27.99
N TYR A 562 0.58 -8.94 -28.22
CA TYR A 562 -0.52 -8.53 -27.34
C TYR A 562 -1.70 -9.48 -27.55
N PRO A 563 -2.33 -10.00 -26.49
CA PRO A 563 -3.75 -10.25 -26.48
C PRO A 563 -4.46 -9.23 -25.56
N LYS A 564 -5.34 -8.51 -26.23
CA LYS A 564 -6.54 -7.81 -25.76
C LYS A 564 -7.17 -8.35 -24.46
N THR A 565 -7.49 -7.41 -23.57
CA THR A 565 -8.68 -7.35 -22.70
C THR A 565 -9.37 -8.68 -22.39
N PHE A 566 -9.19 -9.18 -21.16
CA PHE A 566 -10.11 -10.13 -20.54
C PHE A 566 -10.47 -9.69 -19.11
N SER A 567 -11.76 -9.42 -18.94
CA SER A 567 -12.57 -9.39 -17.72
C SER A 567 -11.89 -9.91 -16.44
N VAL A 568 -11.62 -8.99 -15.51
CA VAL A 568 -11.30 -9.28 -14.11
C VAL A 568 -12.58 -9.71 -13.39
N LEU A 569 -12.93 -10.99 -13.46
CA LEU A 569 -13.93 -11.64 -12.61
C LEU A 569 -13.59 -13.13 -12.46
N ALA A 570 -12.65 -13.44 -11.57
CA ALA A 570 -12.47 -14.77 -10.98
C ALA A 570 -11.85 -14.59 -9.59
N GLY A 571 -12.71 -14.33 -8.62
CA GLY A 571 -12.41 -14.11 -7.20
C GLY A 571 -13.72 -14.26 -6.41
N LEU A 572 -14.50 -15.28 -6.77
CA LEU A 572 -15.82 -15.57 -6.23
C LEU A 572 -15.67 -16.31 -4.90
N SER A 573 -15.31 -15.57 -3.86
CA SER A 573 -15.67 -15.91 -2.47
C SER A 573 -15.95 -14.65 -1.63
N PHE A 574 -15.41 -13.48 -2.00
CA PHE A 574 -15.75 -12.20 -1.38
C PHE A 574 -16.95 -11.47 -2.02
N ALA A 575 -17.31 -11.80 -3.26
CA ALA A 575 -18.39 -11.12 -3.99
C ALA A 575 -19.82 -11.42 -3.45
N TRP A 576 -19.99 -12.49 -2.67
CA TRP A 576 -21.31 -12.84 -2.09
C TRP A 576 -21.61 -11.99 -0.85
N ILE A 577 -20.60 -11.67 -0.04
CA ILE A 577 -20.71 -10.83 1.17
C ILE A 577 -21.00 -9.37 0.80
N ALA A 578 -20.39 -8.85 -0.27
CA ALA A 578 -20.65 -7.48 -0.74
C ALA A 578 -22.10 -7.28 -1.26
N LYS A 579 -22.75 -8.33 -1.79
CA LYS A 579 -24.14 -8.25 -2.28
C LYS A 579 -25.20 -8.29 -1.16
N ILE A 580 -24.87 -8.79 0.03
CA ILE A 580 -25.77 -8.74 1.20
C ILE A 580 -25.71 -7.38 1.89
N ILE A 581 -24.61 -6.63 1.73
CA ILE A 581 -24.36 -5.36 2.43
C ILE A 581 -25.03 -4.15 1.72
N ILE A 582 -25.39 -4.24 0.44
CA ILE A 582 -26.07 -3.13 -0.30
C ILE A 582 -27.61 -3.19 -0.20
N LYS A 583 -28.21 -4.24 0.39
CA LYS A 583 -29.68 -4.40 0.43
C LYS A 583 -30.35 -4.20 1.80
N ARG A 584 -29.71 -3.49 2.74
CA ARG A 584 -30.31 -3.15 4.05
C ARG A 584 -30.27 -1.68 4.47
N LYS A 585 -30.08 -0.76 3.52
CA LYS A 585 -30.41 0.67 3.67
C LYS A 585 -30.84 1.29 2.33
N ILE A 586 -32.05 0.94 1.88
CA ILE A 586 -33.01 1.83 1.20
C ILE A 586 -34.38 1.47 1.76
#